data_AF-A0A8I0E325-F1
#
_entry.id   AF-A0A8I0E325-F1
#
_cell.length_a   1.000
_cell.length_b   1.000
_cell.length_c   1.000
_cell.angle_alpha   90.00
_cell.angle_beta   90.00
_cell.angle_gamma   90.00
#
_symmetry.space_group_name_H-M   'P 1'
#
loop_
_entity.id
_entity.type
_entity.pdbx_description
1 polymer ?
#
loop_
_entity_poly.entity_id
_entity_poly.type
_entity_poly.pdbx_seq_one_letter_code
_entity_poly.pdbx_strand_id
1 'polypeptide(L)'
;MRQAGFTLVELLVAVAIVGILAAIAIPQLVKYRIQGALARAQSDLRSCMMLAASQEAIDGIQNYTCSNMSGNLLMCTVSIYVANGTTTLSQPCLQDYDGVTINCSITANVAVCAPQ
;
A
#
# COMPACT_ATOMS: atom_id res chain seq x y z
N MET A 1 23.95 -47.08 19.16
CA MET A 1 22.92 -46.03 19.10
C MET A 1 22.09 -46.30 17.85
N ARG A 2 20.78 -46.55 17.95
CA ARG A 2 19.93 -46.79 16.77
C ARG A 2 19.53 -45.44 16.19
N GLN A 3 20.03 -45.12 15.01
CA GLN A 3 19.63 -43.96 14.25
C GLN A 3 18.22 -44.23 13.70
N ALA A 4 17.22 -43.50 14.20
CA ALA A 4 15.88 -43.52 13.63
C ALA A 4 15.95 -42.81 12.27
N GLY A 5 16.04 -43.59 11.20
CA GLY A 5 16.00 -43.09 9.83
C GLY A 5 14.56 -42.74 9.44
N PHE A 6 14.39 -41.58 8.82
CA PHE A 6 13.12 -41.16 8.22
C PHE A 6 12.78 -42.07 7.04
N THR A 7 11.53 -42.55 6.96
CA THR A 7 11.13 -43.42 5.85
C THR A 7 10.83 -42.59 4.59
N LEU A 8 11.11 -43.14 3.40
CA LEU A 8 10.75 -42.49 2.13
C LEU A 8 9.23 -42.25 2.02
N VAL A 9 8.43 -43.11 2.64
CA VAL A 9 6.96 -42.99 2.68
C VAL A 9 6.52 -41.81 3.54
N GLU A 10 7.15 -41.59 4.70
CA GLU A 10 6.87 -40.40 5.53
C GLU A 10 7.15 -39.10 4.77
N LEU A 11 8.24 -39.06 4.00
CA LEU A 11 8.59 -37.87 3.23
C LEU A 11 7.61 -37.63 2.09
N LEU A 12 7.16 -38.69 1.42
CA LEU A 12 6.18 -38.60 0.33
C LEU A 12 4.83 -38.09 0.83
N VAL A 13 4.33 -38.60 1.96
CA VAL A 13 3.06 -38.15 2.54
C VAL A 13 3.18 -36.70 3.04
N ALA A 14 4.32 -36.32 3.64
CA ALA A 14 4.54 -34.96 4.09
C ALA A 14 4.49 -33.93 2.94
N VAL A 15 5.18 -34.20 1.82
CA VAL A 15 5.16 -33.31 0.65
C VAL A 15 3.78 -33.24 0.01
N ALA A 16 3.03 -34.35 0.00
CA ALA A 16 1.64 -34.34 -0.48
C ALA A 16 0.73 -33.42 0.34
N ILE A 17 0.85 -33.45 1.68
CA ILE A 17 0.08 -32.57 2.57
C ILE A 17 0.48 -31.11 2.38
N VAL A 18 1.78 -30.80 2.34
CA VAL A 18 2.28 -29.43 2.10
C VAL A 18 1.84 -28.90 0.74
N GLY A 19 1.80 -29.75 -0.30
CA GLY A 19 1.29 -29.38 -1.63
C GLY A 19 -0.17 -28.95 -1.61
N ILE A 20 -1.04 -29.67 -0.89
CA ILE A 20 -2.46 -29.32 -0.74
C ILE A 20 -2.62 -27.99 0.01
N LEU A 21 -1.88 -27.81 1.10
CA LEU A 21 -1.92 -26.57 1.90
C LEU A 21 -1.42 -25.37 1.09
N ALA A 22 -0.32 -25.52 0.35
CA ALA A 22 0.26 -24.47 -0.48
C ALA A 22 -0.69 -24.02 -1.60
N ALA A 23 -1.42 -24.96 -2.21
CA ALA A 23 -2.40 -24.64 -3.26
C ALA A 23 -3.51 -23.69 -2.79
N ILE A 24 -3.92 -23.78 -1.53
CA ILE A 24 -4.94 -22.89 -0.93
C ILE A 24 -4.30 -21.62 -0.36
N ALA A 25 -3.14 -21.76 0.31
CA ALA A 25 -2.50 -20.66 1.03
C ALA A 25 -1.91 -19.59 0.11
N ILE A 26 -1.29 -19.97 -1.02
CA ILE A 26 -0.63 -19.03 -1.95
C ILE A 26 -1.61 -17.98 -2.50
N PRO A 27 -2.77 -18.33 -3.10
CA PRO A 27 -3.69 -17.33 -3.64
C PRO A 27 -4.28 -16.44 -2.54
N GLN A 28 -4.48 -16.97 -1.33
CA GLN A 28 -4.95 -16.17 -0.18
C GLN A 28 -3.89 -15.18 0.29
N LEU A 29 -2.62 -15.59 0.34
CA LEU A 29 -1.51 -14.72 0.73
C LEU A 29 -1.34 -13.54 -0.22
N VAL A 30 -1.44 -13.77 -1.54
CA VAL A 30 -1.35 -12.67 -2.53
C VAL A 30 -2.45 -11.64 -2.31
N LYS A 31 -3.69 -12.08 -2.12
CA LYS A 31 -4.82 -11.18 -1.82
C LYS A 31 -4.60 -10.40 -0.53
N TYR A 32 -4.09 -11.06 0.52
CA TYR A 32 -3.81 -10.42 1.79
C TYR A 32 -2.73 -9.33 1.67
N ARG A 33 -1.67 -9.58 0.91
CA ARG A 33 -0.62 -8.57 0.65
C ARG A 33 -1.18 -7.34 -0.07
N ILE A 34 -2.01 -7.53 -1.09
CA ILE A 34 -2.66 -6.42 -1.82
C ILE A 34 -3.57 -5.61 -0.90
N GLN A 35 -4.39 -6.27 -0.08
CA GLN A 35 -5.27 -5.58 0.87
C GLN A 35 -4.49 -4.83 1.96
N GLY A 36 -3.39 -5.42 2.45
CA GLY A 36 -2.50 -4.76 3.40
C GLY A 36 -1.83 -3.53 2.79
N ALA A 37 -1.38 -3.63 1.54
CA ALA A 37 -0.83 -2.52 0.78
C ALA A 37 -1.88 -1.41 0.57
N LEU A 38 -3.13 -1.77 0.25
CA LEU A 38 -4.24 -0.83 0.11
C LEU A 38 -4.53 -0.05 1.39
N ALA A 39 -4.60 -0.76 2.52
CA ALA A 39 -4.84 -0.14 3.82
C ALA A 39 -3.71 0.81 4.23
N ARG A 40 -2.46 0.45 3.93
CA ARG A 40 -1.28 1.33 4.15
C ARG A 40 -1.38 2.58 3.29
N ALA A 41 -1.63 2.44 1.99
CA ALA A 41 -1.78 3.57 1.08
C ALA A 41 -2.86 4.54 1.56
N GLN A 42 -4.04 4.04 1.96
CA GLN A 42 -5.10 4.90 2.51
C GLN A 42 -4.70 5.60 3.82
N SER A 43 -3.94 4.92 4.69
CA SER A 43 -3.44 5.50 5.94
C SER A 43 -2.40 6.60 5.68
N ASP A 44 -1.47 6.37 4.76
CA ASP A 44 -0.44 7.34 4.38
C ASP A 44 -1.07 8.59 3.78
N LEU A 45 -2.08 8.42 2.91
CA LEU A 45 -2.85 9.52 2.35
C LEU A 45 -3.58 10.33 3.41
N ARG A 46 -4.22 9.67 4.37
CA ARG A 46 -4.87 10.37 5.50
C ARG A 46 -3.85 11.16 6.30
N SER A 47 -2.66 10.61 6.51
CA SER A 47 -1.57 11.30 7.20
C SER A 47 -1.11 12.54 6.41
N CYS A 48 -0.95 12.43 5.08
CA CYS A 48 -0.63 13.57 4.21
C CYS A 48 -1.73 14.64 4.23
N MET A 49 -3.00 14.25 4.15
CA MET A 49 -4.13 15.16 4.26
C MET A 49 -4.16 15.86 5.63
N MET A 50 -3.88 15.14 6.72
CA MET A 50 -3.80 15.74 8.07
C MET A 50 -2.65 16.76 8.18
N LEU A 51 -1.48 16.44 7.63
CA LEU A 51 -0.34 17.37 7.60
C LEU A 51 -0.68 18.64 6.82
N ALA A 52 -1.28 18.50 5.65
CA ALA A 52 -1.69 19.64 4.84
C ALA A 52 -2.86 20.44 5.46
N ALA A 53 -3.83 19.77 6.09
CA ALA A 53 -4.89 20.43 6.86
C ALA A 53 -4.33 21.21 8.07
N SER A 54 -3.23 20.76 8.68
CA SER A 54 -2.55 21.52 9.72
C SER A 54 -1.88 22.80 9.19
N GLN A 55 -1.48 22.81 7.92
CA GLN A 55 -1.03 24.03 7.22
C GLN A 55 -2.18 24.94 6.80
N GLU A 56 -3.38 24.41 6.56
CA GLU A 56 -4.56 25.25 6.26
C GLU A 56 -4.99 26.16 7.39
N ALA A 57 -4.68 25.80 8.65
CA ALA A 57 -4.85 26.70 9.79
C ALA A 57 -4.06 28.01 9.65
N ILE A 58 -3.12 28.07 8.69
CA ILE A 58 -2.21 29.20 8.46
C ILE A 58 -2.58 29.98 7.18
N ASP A 59 -3.12 29.37 6.11
CA ASP A 59 -3.26 30.03 4.78
C ASP A 59 -4.57 29.83 3.96
N GLY A 60 -5.47 28.88 4.28
CA GLY A 60 -6.76 28.66 3.58
C GLY A 60 -6.74 27.88 2.23
N ILE A 61 -7.87 27.21 1.94
CA ILE A 61 -8.29 26.32 0.81
C ILE A 61 -7.19 25.63 -0.02
N GLN A 62 -7.04 24.30 0.15
CA GLN A 62 -6.18 23.46 -0.70
C GLN A 62 -6.96 22.46 -1.57
N ASN A 63 -6.39 22.16 -2.74
CA ASN A 63 -6.82 21.05 -3.60
C ASN A 63 -5.81 19.90 -3.48
N TYR A 64 -6.26 18.76 -2.98
CA TYR A 64 -5.43 17.57 -2.83
C TYR A 64 -5.45 16.74 -4.11
N THR A 65 -4.31 16.59 -4.80
CA THR A 65 -4.21 15.78 -6.03
C THR A 65 -3.15 14.71 -5.86
N CYS A 66 -3.57 13.45 -5.76
CA CYS A 66 -2.64 12.33 -5.86
C CYS A 66 -2.51 11.91 -7.32
N SER A 67 -1.28 11.87 -7.81
CA SER A 67 -0.97 11.46 -9.18
C SER A 67 0.02 10.31 -9.12
N ASN A 68 -0.33 9.17 -9.71
CA ASN A 68 0.56 8.01 -9.72
C ASN A 68 1.85 8.37 -10.45
N MET A 69 2.99 8.17 -9.79
CA MET A 69 4.25 8.06 -10.52
C MET A 69 4.38 6.63 -11.03
N SER A 70 4.96 6.50 -12.22
CA SER A 70 5.24 5.20 -12.83
C SER A 70 6.20 4.39 -11.93
N GLY A 71 5.76 3.21 -11.47
CA GLY A 71 6.53 2.31 -10.57
C GLY A 71 5.75 1.85 -9.33
N ASN A 72 6.42 1.16 -8.39
CA ASN A 72 5.87 0.79 -7.05
C ASN A 72 5.81 1.95 -6.05
N LEU A 73 6.16 3.16 -6.47
CA LEU A 73 6.20 4.33 -5.61
C LEU A 73 4.94 5.17 -5.83
N LEU A 74 4.10 5.28 -4.81
CA LEU A 74 3.11 6.35 -4.75
C LEU A 74 3.81 7.67 -4.41
N MET A 75 3.45 8.73 -5.11
CA MET A 75 3.78 10.11 -4.73
C MET A 75 2.49 10.91 -4.73
N CYS A 76 2.09 11.46 -3.59
CA CYS A 76 1.07 12.49 -3.58
C CYS A 76 1.71 13.86 -3.59
N THR A 77 1.18 14.73 -4.43
CA THR A 77 1.51 16.14 -4.47
C THR A 77 0.34 16.90 -3.88
N VAL A 78 0.53 17.54 -2.73
CA VAL A 78 -0.49 18.46 -2.21
C VAL A 78 -0.30 19.81 -2.88
N SER A 79 -1.31 20.29 -3.60
CA SER A 79 -1.27 21.61 -4.23
C SER A 79 -2.02 22.61 -3.35
N ILE A 80 -1.26 23.57 -2.83
CA ILE A 80 -1.77 24.63 -1.97
C ILE A 80 -2.05 25.87 -2.82
N TYR A 81 -3.23 26.49 -2.69
CA TYR A 81 -3.53 27.79 -3.31
C TYR A 81 -3.47 28.89 -2.25
N VAL A 82 -2.33 29.56 -2.14
CA VAL A 82 -2.22 30.78 -1.32
C VAL A 82 -2.64 32.01 -2.13
N ALA A 83 -3.05 33.08 -1.44
CA ALA A 83 -3.54 34.32 -2.05
C ALA A 83 -2.59 34.97 -3.11
N ASN A 84 -1.32 34.54 -3.18
CA ASN A 84 -0.30 35.04 -4.10
C ASN A 84 0.29 33.98 -5.06
N GLY A 85 -0.35 32.81 -5.22
CA GLY A 85 0.08 31.78 -6.16
C GLY A 85 -0.16 30.35 -5.67
N THR A 86 0.14 29.35 -6.50
CA THR A 86 0.06 27.94 -6.10
C THR A 86 1.42 27.51 -5.53
N THR A 87 1.45 27.01 -4.29
CA THR A 87 2.62 26.32 -3.73
C THR A 87 2.37 24.82 -3.74
N THR A 88 3.21 24.05 -4.42
CA THR A 88 3.07 22.58 -4.43
C THR A 88 3.96 22.00 -3.35
N LEU A 89 3.37 21.43 -2.31
CA LEU A 89 4.08 20.53 -1.41
C LEU A 89 4.11 19.15 -2.07
N SER A 90 5.20 18.91 -2.80
CA SER A 90 5.58 17.55 -3.19
C SER A 90 6.25 16.89 -1.98
N GLN A 91 5.47 16.60 -0.92
CA GLN A 91 5.97 15.69 0.10
C GLN A 91 5.80 14.27 -0.41
N PRO A 92 6.89 13.52 -0.61
CA PRO A 92 6.76 12.15 -1.04
C PRO A 92 6.22 11.34 0.14
N CYS A 93 5.00 10.80 0.02
CA CYS A 93 4.60 9.62 0.79
C CYS A 93 5.26 8.36 0.20
N LEU A 94 6.59 8.41 0.01
CA LEU A 94 7.42 7.33 -0.53
C LEU A 94 7.24 6.08 0.31
N GLN A 95 6.35 5.20 -0.10
CA GLN A 95 6.29 3.85 0.42
C GLN A 95 6.28 2.86 -0.73
N ASP A 96 7.16 1.87 -0.59
CA ASP A 96 7.13 0.68 -1.40
C ASP A 96 6.00 -0.21 -0.85
N TYR A 97 5.03 -0.53 -1.70
CA TYR A 97 3.90 -1.37 -1.35
C TYR A 97 4.17 -2.85 -1.69
N ASP A 98 5.40 -3.32 -1.42
CA ASP A 98 5.80 -4.73 -1.52
C ASP A 98 5.53 -5.32 -2.91
N GLY A 99 5.85 -4.55 -3.97
CA GLY A 99 5.59 -5.00 -5.34
C GLY A 99 4.25 -4.61 -5.94
N VAL A 100 3.33 -4.01 -5.15
CA VAL A 100 1.95 -3.76 -5.57
C VAL A 100 1.77 -2.33 -6.08
N THR A 101 1.35 -2.19 -7.33
CA THR A 101 0.94 -0.89 -7.87
C THR A 101 -0.47 -0.56 -7.42
N ILE A 102 -0.65 0.59 -6.80
CA ILE A 102 -1.92 1.09 -6.28
C ILE A 102 -2.19 2.44 -6.93
N ASN A 103 -3.46 2.70 -7.25
CA ASN A 103 -3.92 4.02 -7.67
C ASN A 103 -4.75 4.64 -6.56
N CYS A 104 -4.46 5.88 -6.21
CA CYS A 104 -5.21 6.59 -5.18
C CYS A 104 -5.61 8.00 -5.62
N SER A 105 -6.83 8.38 -5.28
CA SER A 105 -7.41 9.69 -5.56
C SER A 105 -8.08 10.26 -4.32
N ILE A 106 -8.10 11.58 -4.19
CA ILE A 106 -8.83 12.28 -3.13
C ILE A 106 -10.03 12.98 -3.78
N THR A 107 -11.23 12.61 -3.35
CA THR A 107 -12.49 13.21 -3.82
C THR A 107 -13.24 13.71 -2.59
N ALA A 108 -13.58 15.00 -2.55
CA ALA A 108 -14.30 15.62 -1.42
C ALA A 108 -13.67 15.31 -0.04
N ASN A 109 -12.35 15.44 0.08
CA ASN A 109 -11.59 15.16 1.31
C ASN A 109 -11.60 13.68 1.77
N VAL A 110 -11.99 12.76 0.89
CA VAL A 110 -11.95 11.32 1.13
C VAL A 110 -10.89 10.68 0.23
N ALA A 111 -9.91 10.02 0.85
CA ALA A 111 -8.92 9.22 0.13
C ALA A 111 -9.54 7.87 -0.28
N VAL A 112 -9.54 7.59 -1.58
CA VAL A 112 -9.97 6.33 -2.17
C VAL A 112 -8.77 5.73 -2.90
N CYS A 113 -8.49 4.46 -2.64
CA CYS A 113 -7.44 3.71 -3.32
C CYS A 113 -8.00 2.44 -3.94
N ALA A 114 -7.39 1.99 -5.03
CA ALA A 114 -7.67 0.72 -5.68
C ALA A 114 -6.37 0.10 -6.22
N PRO A 115 -6.22 -1.24 -6.22
CA PRO A 115 -5.11 -1.89 -6.91
C PRO A 115 -5.17 -1.60 -8.43
N GLN A 116 -4.01 -1.51 -9.08
CA GLN A 116 -3.89 -1.45 -10.53
C GLN A 116 -4.03 -2.85 -11.15
#